data_AF-A0A349K3E7-F1
#
_entry.id   AF-A0A349K3E7-F1
#
_cell.length_a   1.000
_cell.length_b   1.000
_cell.length_c   1.000
_cell.angle_alpha   90.00
_cell.angle_beta   90.00
_cell.angle_gamma   90.00
#
_symmetry.space_group_name_H-M   'P 1'
#
loop_
_entity.id
_entity.type
_entity.pdbx_description
1 polymer ?
#
loop_
_entity_poly.entity_id
_entity_poly.type
_entity_poly.pdbx_seq_one_letter_code
_entity_poly.pdbx_strand_id
1 'polypeptide(L)'
;MVFVFAGFALREKHRVLALFLAVLCFIFSFREVDVDELGVSTWLIFLLAEEGRAIFFVVALVFLVLMLKDLKYYLGNRRLYLRSSSGIHLVQAAILLVVLSSAFEEDLFGFRDHVFYEELSELLAYCLLFATSLDLVKALREIERKTAQQV
;
A
#
# COMPACT_ATOMS: atom_id res chain seq x y z
N MET A 1 -9.23 4.97 1.78
CA MET A 1 -10.32 5.66 1.06
C MET A 1 -9.84 6.53 -0.10
N VAL A 2 -8.83 7.40 0.06
CA VAL A 2 -8.34 8.28 -1.02
C VAL A 2 -7.87 7.53 -2.27
N PHE A 3 -7.20 6.39 -2.12
CA PHE A 3 -6.81 5.53 -3.24
C PHE A 3 -7.99 5.02 -4.10
N VAL A 4 -9.16 4.79 -3.49
CA VAL A 4 -10.37 4.36 -4.22
C VAL A 4 -10.89 5.50 -5.09
N PHE A 5 -10.96 6.71 -4.52
CA PHE A 5 -11.32 7.92 -5.27
C PHE A 5 -10.33 8.21 -6.41
N ALA A 6 -9.03 8.03 -6.17
CA ALA A 6 -8.01 8.12 -7.21
C ALA A 6 -8.25 7.12 -8.34
N GLY A 7 -8.66 5.88 -8.02
CA GLY A 7 -8.98 4.85 -8.99
C GLY A 7 -10.11 5.23 -9.97
N PHE A 8 -11.13 5.96 -9.53
CA PHE A 8 -12.21 6.42 -10.41
C PHE A 8 -11.76 7.50 -11.42
N ALA A 9 -10.68 8.22 -11.13
CA ALA A 9 -10.14 9.29 -11.98
C ALA A 9 -9.09 8.82 -13.00
N LEU A 10 -8.80 7.51 -13.03
CA LEU A 10 -7.71 6.89 -13.78
C LEU A 10 -8.23 5.88 -14.82
N ARG A 11 -7.47 5.70 -15.90
CA ARG A 11 -7.76 4.67 -16.92
C ARG A 11 -7.54 3.26 -16.37
N GLU A 12 -8.11 2.24 -17.03
CA GLU A 12 -8.18 0.86 -16.53
C GLU A 12 -6.88 0.35 -15.89
N LYS A 13 -5.73 0.48 -16.57
CA LYS A 13 -4.43 0.00 -16.06
C LYS A 13 -4.02 0.68 -14.75
N HIS A 14 -4.14 2.00 -14.69
CA HIS A 14 -3.77 2.79 -13.51
C HIS A 14 -4.82 2.65 -12.39
N ARG A 15 -6.07 2.41 -12.74
CA ARG A 15 -7.16 2.12 -11.80
C ARG A 15 -6.91 0.81 -11.05
N VAL A 16 -6.49 -0.26 -11.73
CA VAL A 16 -6.18 -1.55 -11.08
C VAL A 16 -5.04 -1.36 -10.06
N LEU A 17 -3.98 -0.64 -10.42
CA LEU A 17 -2.89 -0.31 -9.50
C LEU A 17 -3.39 0.49 -8.28
N ALA A 18 -4.23 1.51 -8.49
CA ALA A 18 -4.78 2.32 -7.40
C ALA A 18 -5.66 1.48 -6.46
N LEU A 19 -6.47 0.57 -7.00
CA LEU A 19 -7.30 -0.34 -6.19
C LEU A 19 -6.46 -1.38 -5.44
N PHE A 20 -5.40 -1.91 -6.05
CA PHE A 20 -4.45 -2.78 -5.37
C PHE A 20 -3.81 -2.07 -4.16
N LEU A 21 -3.31 -0.84 -4.35
CA LEU A 21 -2.73 -0.03 -3.27
C LEU A 21 -3.77 0.31 -2.19
N ALA A 22 -5.03 0.54 -2.58
CA ALA A 22 -6.12 0.77 -1.62
C ALA A 22 -6.34 -0.44 -0.71
N VAL A 23 -6.35 -1.65 -1.29
CA VAL A 23 -6.54 -2.91 -0.54
C VAL A 23 -5.33 -3.19 0.36
N LEU A 24 -4.11 -2.97 -0.13
CA LEU A 24 -2.91 -3.12 0.71
C LEU A 24 -2.91 -2.17 1.90
N CYS A 25 -3.22 -0.89 1.69
CA CYS A 25 -3.33 0.07 2.79
C CYS A 25 -4.40 -0.35 3.79
N PHE A 26 -5.54 -0.87 3.31
CA PHE A 26 -6.58 -1.39 4.17
C PHE A 26 -6.07 -2.57 5.02
N ILE A 27 -5.41 -3.55 4.41
CA ILE A 27 -4.85 -4.71 5.11
C ILE A 27 -3.86 -4.28 6.20
N PHE A 28 -2.90 -3.40 5.87
CA PHE A 28 -1.91 -2.95 6.85
C PHE A 28 -2.51 -2.10 7.97
N SER A 29 -3.38 -1.13 7.65
CA SER A 29 -4.02 -0.32 8.68
C SER A 29 -4.89 -1.14 9.62
N PHE A 30 -5.59 -2.16 9.11
CA PHE A 30 -6.36 -3.03 9.98
C PHE A 30 -5.47 -3.95 10.79
N ARG A 31 -4.23 -4.25 10.36
CA ARG A 31 -3.28 -5.10 11.09
C ARG A 31 -3.06 -4.63 12.51
N GLU A 32 -2.83 -3.33 12.67
CA GLU A 32 -2.50 -2.68 13.94
C GLU A 32 -3.70 -2.31 14.82
N VAL A 33 -4.92 -2.49 14.31
CA VAL A 33 -6.11 -2.15 15.08
C VAL A 33 -6.57 -3.39 15.85
N ASP A 34 -6.45 -3.33 17.17
CA ASP A 34 -7.06 -4.29 18.09
C ASP A 34 -8.59 -4.12 18.09
N VAL A 35 -9.22 -4.78 17.13
CA VAL A 35 -10.67 -4.75 16.91
C VAL A 35 -11.47 -5.35 18.06
N ASP A 36 -10.84 -6.24 18.84
CA ASP A 36 -11.45 -6.89 19.99
C ASP A 36 -11.72 -5.92 21.14
N GLU A 37 -10.92 -4.84 21.25
CA GLU A 37 -11.08 -3.81 22.30
C GLU A 37 -12.07 -2.70 21.91
N LEU A 38 -12.44 -2.61 20.63
CA LEU A 38 -13.26 -1.51 20.10
C LEU A 38 -14.77 -1.64 20.37
N GLY A 39 -15.21 -2.72 21.02
CA GLY A 39 -16.63 -2.94 21.36
C GLY A 39 -17.56 -3.01 20.14
N VAL A 40 -17.01 -3.38 18.98
CA VAL A 40 -17.76 -3.48 17.72
C VAL A 40 -18.50 -4.81 17.63
N SER A 41 -19.48 -4.87 16.73
CA SER A 41 -20.28 -6.08 16.50
C SER A 41 -19.42 -7.28 16.11
N THR A 42 -19.78 -8.47 16.60
CA THR A 42 -19.04 -9.74 16.43
C THR A 42 -18.72 -10.09 14.97
N TRP A 43 -19.59 -9.73 14.02
CA TRP A 43 -19.32 -9.98 12.59
C TRP A 43 -18.19 -9.11 12.05
N LEU A 44 -18.02 -7.89 12.58
CA LEU A 44 -16.96 -6.97 12.20
C LEU A 44 -15.64 -7.41 12.82
N ILE A 45 -15.67 -7.88 14.07
CA ILE A 45 -14.54 -8.53 14.73
C ILE A 45 -14.07 -9.72 13.90
N PHE A 46 -14.97 -10.65 13.56
CA PHE A 46 -14.62 -11.82 12.75
C PHE A 46 -14.00 -11.46 11.39
N LEU A 47 -14.52 -10.43 10.72
CA LEU A 47 -14.02 -9.99 9.42
C LEU A 47 -12.63 -9.35 9.50
N LEU A 48 -12.32 -8.68 10.61
CA LEU A 48 -11.08 -7.93 10.81
C LEU A 48 -10.06 -8.67 11.70
N ALA A 49 -10.47 -9.74 12.38
CA ALA A 49 -9.62 -10.68 13.09
C ALA A 49 -8.86 -11.59 12.12
N GLU A 50 -7.82 -12.26 12.63
CA GLU A 50 -6.78 -12.95 11.87
C GLU A 50 -7.30 -13.81 10.69
N GLU A 51 -8.34 -14.62 10.91
CA GLU A 51 -8.89 -15.50 9.86
C GLU A 51 -9.72 -14.73 8.79
N GLY A 52 -10.47 -13.70 9.18
CA GLY A 52 -11.27 -12.89 8.25
C GLY A 52 -10.42 -12.00 7.34
N ARG A 53 -9.25 -11.57 7.82
CA ARG A 53 -8.29 -10.77 7.04
C ARG A 53 -7.83 -11.47 5.76
N ALA A 54 -7.81 -12.80 5.74
CA ALA A 54 -7.41 -13.59 4.58
C ALA A 54 -8.23 -13.26 3.32
N ILE A 55 -9.50 -12.88 3.47
CA ILE A 55 -10.36 -12.48 2.35
C ILE A 55 -9.79 -11.25 1.63
N PHE A 56 -9.28 -10.28 2.37
CA PHE A 56 -8.68 -9.07 1.78
C PHE A 56 -7.37 -9.38 1.06
N PHE A 57 -6.59 -10.35 1.54
CA PHE A 57 -5.42 -10.86 0.80
C PHE A 57 -5.81 -11.53 -0.52
N VAL A 58 -6.91 -12.29 -0.55
CA VAL A 58 -7.45 -12.85 -1.80
C VAL A 58 -7.85 -11.73 -2.76
N VAL A 59 -8.50 -10.68 -2.27
CA VAL A 59 -8.85 -9.49 -3.09
C VAL A 59 -7.58 -8.80 -3.62
N ALA A 60 -6.56 -8.63 -2.79
CA ALA A 60 -5.27 -8.07 -3.21
C ALA A 60 -4.61 -8.94 -4.29
N LEU A 61 -4.66 -10.27 -4.14
CA LEU A 61 -4.14 -11.22 -5.11
C LEU A 61 -4.87 -11.12 -6.45
N VAL A 62 -6.20 -10.96 -6.45
CA VAL A 62 -6.98 -10.75 -7.68
C VAL A 62 -6.49 -9.50 -8.42
N PHE A 63 -6.32 -8.38 -7.73
CA PHE A 63 -5.81 -7.15 -8.36
C PHE A 63 -4.36 -7.32 -8.85
N LEU A 64 -3.52 -8.05 -8.11
CA LEU A 64 -2.17 -8.38 -8.56
C LEU A 64 -2.18 -9.19 -9.86
N VAL A 65 -3.03 -10.21 -9.96
CA VAL A 65 -3.20 -11.00 -11.19
C VAL A 65 -3.70 -10.14 -12.36
N LEU A 66 -4.60 -9.19 -12.10
CA LEU A 66 -5.04 -8.23 -13.12
C LEU A 66 -3.89 -7.33 -13.58
N MET A 67 -3.02 -6.86 -12.67
CA MET A 67 -1.83 -6.09 -13.03
C MET A 67 -0.83 -6.92 -13.86
N LEU A 68 -0.72 -8.23 -13.60
CA LEU A 68 0.18 -9.10 -14.35
C LEU A 68 -0.20 -9.21 -15.84
N LYS A 69 -1.46 -8.97 -16.21
CA LYS A 69 -1.88 -8.90 -17.62
C LYS A 69 -1.18 -7.77 -18.38
N ASP A 70 -0.88 -6.68 -17.67
CA ASP A 70 -0.17 -5.50 -18.18
C ASP A 70 1.32 -5.46 -17.75
N LEU A 71 1.88 -6.60 -17.32
CA LEU A 71 3.24 -6.68 -16.78
C LEU A 71 4.31 -6.09 -17.71
N LYS A 72 4.21 -6.33 -19.02
CA LYS A 72 5.12 -5.77 -20.03
C LYS A 72 5.12 -4.24 -20.01
N TYR A 73 3.95 -3.63 -19.83
CA TYR A 73 3.80 -2.18 -19.76
C TYR A 73 4.44 -1.61 -18.48
N TYR A 74 4.21 -2.24 -17.33
CA TYR A 74 4.83 -1.80 -16.07
C TYR A 74 6.35 -1.98 -16.08
N LEU A 75 6.87 -3.11 -16.56
CA LEU A 75 8.31 -3.37 -16.68
C LEU A 75 8.99 -2.39 -17.63
N GLY A 76 8.39 -2.13 -18.79
CA GLY A 76 8.91 -1.17 -19.78
C GLY A 76 9.01 0.25 -19.21
N ASN A 77 8.06 0.63 -18.35
CA ASN A 77 8.00 1.95 -17.74
C ASN A 77 8.53 2.00 -16.29
N ARG A 78 9.17 0.93 -15.77
CA ARG A 78 9.54 0.80 -14.35
C ARG A 78 10.32 1.99 -13.81
N ARG A 79 11.20 2.56 -14.63
CA ARG A 79 12.05 3.70 -14.24
C ARG A 79 11.23 4.98 -14.06
N LEU A 80 10.15 5.16 -14.83
CA LEU A 80 9.22 6.28 -14.66
C LEU A 80 8.42 6.14 -13.37
N TYR A 81 7.95 4.92 -13.06
CA TYR A 81 7.27 4.65 -11.79
C TYR A 81 8.19 4.88 -10.59
N LEU A 82 9.40 4.30 -10.57
CA LEU A 82 10.34 4.41 -9.44
C LEU A 82 10.90 5.82 -9.23
N ARG A 83 10.89 6.67 -10.26
CA ARG A 83 11.30 8.09 -10.16
C ARG A 83 10.16 9.05 -9.91
N SER A 84 8.92 8.58 -9.96
CA SER A 84 7.77 9.41 -9.62
C SER A 84 7.76 9.67 -8.11
N SER A 85 7.23 10.83 -7.71
CA SER A 85 7.02 11.19 -6.30
C SER A 85 6.28 10.05 -5.56
N SER A 86 5.15 9.58 -6.10
CA SER A 86 4.41 8.44 -5.54
C SER A 86 5.23 7.15 -5.44
N GLY A 87 6.07 6.84 -6.43
CA GLY A 87 6.90 5.63 -6.42
C GLY A 87 7.98 5.67 -5.34
N ILE A 88 8.61 6.83 -5.12
CA ILE A 88 9.62 7.01 -4.07
C ILE A 88 8.98 6.82 -2.69
N HIS A 89 7.85 7.49 -2.44
CA HIS A 89 7.13 7.35 -1.18
C HIS A 89 6.65 5.92 -0.93
N LEU A 90 6.17 5.21 -1.96
CA LEU A 90 5.78 3.80 -1.84
C LEU A 90 6.95 2.89 -1.48
N VAL A 91 8.12 3.09 -2.09
CA VAL A 91 9.32 2.30 -1.75
C VAL A 91 9.78 2.58 -0.33
N GLN A 92 9.78 3.85 0.09
CA GLN A 92 10.10 4.21 1.47
C GLN A 92 9.11 3.61 2.47
N ALA A 93 7.81 3.69 2.18
CA ALA A 93 6.77 3.09 3.01
C ALA A 93 6.94 1.57 3.11
N ALA A 94 7.25 0.89 2.00
CA ALA A 94 7.49 -0.56 2.00
C ALA A 94 8.72 -0.95 2.83
N ILE A 95 9.80 -0.17 2.77
CA ILE A 95 10.99 -0.41 3.61
C ILE A 95 10.64 -0.23 5.08
N LEU A 96 9.91 0.83 5.42
CA LEU A 96 9.52 1.10 6.80
C LEU A 96 8.57 0.02 7.36
N LEU A 97 7.52 -0.34 6.63
CA LEU A 97 6.53 -1.33 7.08
C LEU A 97 7.01 -2.78 7.09
N VAL A 98 7.87 -3.17 6.14
CA VAL A 98 8.22 -4.60 5.97
C VAL A 98 9.61 -4.90 6.48
N VAL A 99 10.58 -3.99 6.29
CA VAL A 99 11.97 -4.26 6.66
C VAL A 99 12.25 -3.72 8.05
N LEU A 100 11.87 -2.46 8.31
CA LEU A 100 12.22 -1.80 9.56
C LEU A 100 11.34 -2.26 10.73
N SER A 101 10.02 -2.31 10.53
CA SER A 101 9.07 -2.83 11.54
C SER A 101 9.45 -4.26 11.97
N SER A 102 9.60 -5.21 11.03
CA SER A 102 10.02 -6.58 11.37
C SER A 102 11.40 -6.68 12.02
N ALA A 103 12.34 -5.77 11.70
CA ALA A 103 13.65 -5.80 12.32
C ALA A 103 13.65 -5.25 13.77
N PHE A 104 12.73 -4.35 14.09
CA PHE A 104 12.50 -3.89 15.46
C PHE A 104 11.68 -4.90 16.27
N GLU A 105 10.70 -5.56 15.65
CA GLU A 105 9.90 -6.63 16.26
C GLU A 105 10.79 -7.81 16.72
N GLU A 106 11.76 -8.21 15.89
CA GLU A 106 12.72 -9.29 16.22
C GLU A 106 13.85 -8.85 17.20
N ASP A 107 13.82 -7.59 17.69
CA ASP A 107 14.88 -6.96 18.49
C ASP A 107 16.31 -7.19 17.93
N LEU A 108 16.45 -7.17 16.61
CA LEU A 108 17.73 -7.48 15.93
C LEU A 108 18.86 -6.50 16.30
N PHE A 109 18.51 -5.34 16.83
CA PHE A 109 19.44 -4.28 17.18
C PHE A 109 19.72 -4.17 18.70
N GLY A 110 19.03 -4.95 19.53
CA GLY A 110 19.18 -4.93 21.00
C GLY A 110 18.80 -3.59 21.62
N PHE A 111 17.82 -2.89 21.05
CA PHE A 111 17.37 -1.61 21.56
C PHE A 111 16.36 -1.82 22.68
N ARG A 112 16.58 -1.11 23.79
CA ARG A 112 15.70 -1.19 24.96
C ARG A 112 14.26 -0.72 24.67
N ASP A 113 14.09 0.15 23.68
CA ASP A 113 12.81 0.74 23.26
C ASP A 113 12.41 0.26 21.84
N HIS A 114 12.74 -0.98 21.46
CA HIS A 114 12.47 -1.53 20.12
C HIS A 114 11.00 -1.38 19.68
N VAL A 115 10.04 -1.61 20.60
CA VAL A 115 8.59 -1.43 20.35
C VAL A 115 8.27 0.01 19.92
N PHE A 116 8.88 1.03 20.53
CA PHE A 116 8.65 2.42 20.15
C PHE A 116 9.15 2.72 18.73
N TYR A 117 10.32 2.17 18.37
CA TYR A 117 10.89 2.37 17.03
C TYR A 117 10.12 1.61 15.95
N GLU A 118 9.57 0.44 16.29
CA GLU A 118 8.64 -0.31 15.46
C GLU A 118 7.40 0.54 15.16
N GLU A 119 6.65 0.97 16.19
CA GLU A 119 5.45 1.80 16.05
C GLU A 119 5.73 3.11 15.29
N LEU A 120 6.85 3.77 15.58
CA LEU A 120 7.26 4.98 14.88
C LEU A 120 7.52 4.74 13.39
N SER A 121 8.18 3.62 13.05
CA SER A 121 8.47 3.27 11.67
C SER A 121 7.18 3.03 10.87
N GLU A 122 6.21 2.36 11.47
CA GLU A 122 4.91 2.10 10.87
C GLU A 122 4.09 3.39 10.71
N LEU A 123 4.07 4.26 11.72
CA LEU A 123 3.42 5.56 11.64
C LEU A 123 3.96 6.41 10.49
N LEU A 124 5.30 6.45 10.33
CA LEU A 124 5.94 7.15 9.22
C LEU A 124 5.56 6.55 7.86
N ALA A 125 5.49 5.23 7.78
CA ALA A 125 5.06 4.55 6.57
C ALA A 125 3.60 4.87 6.21
N TYR A 126 2.69 4.88 7.19
CA TYR A 126 1.30 5.27 6.98
C TYR A 126 1.16 6.71 6.51
N CYS A 127 1.96 7.63 7.06
CA CYS A 127 2.03 9.02 6.58
C CYS A 127 2.47 9.09 5.10
N LEU A 128 3.47 8.29 4.71
CA LEU A 128 3.94 8.22 3.32
C LEU A 128 2.90 7.59 2.38
N LEU A 129 2.19 6.55 2.80
CA LEU A 129 1.09 5.96 2.04
C LEU A 129 -0.05 6.96 1.86
N PHE A 130 -0.37 7.75 2.89
CA PHE A 130 -1.35 8.81 2.79
C PHE A 130 -0.92 9.91 1.82
N ALA A 131 0.32 10.40 1.91
CA ALA A 131 0.86 11.38 0.97
C ALA A 131 0.85 10.84 -0.48
N THR A 132 1.22 9.58 -0.66
CA THR A 132 1.14 8.88 -1.96
C THR A 132 -0.27 8.90 -2.49
N SER A 133 -1.28 8.62 -1.66
CA SER A 133 -2.68 8.56 -2.08
C SER A 133 -3.18 9.88 -2.65
N LEU A 134 -2.70 11.02 -2.12
CA LEU A 134 -3.06 12.35 -2.58
C LEU A 134 -2.39 12.70 -3.93
N ASP A 135 -1.13 12.29 -4.11
CA ASP A 135 -0.36 12.60 -5.32
C ASP A 135 -0.56 11.57 -6.45
N LEU A 136 -1.16 10.41 -6.16
CA LEU A 136 -1.23 9.26 -7.06
C LEU A 136 -1.83 9.60 -8.42
N VAL A 137 -2.95 10.33 -8.45
CA VAL A 137 -3.63 10.69 -9.72
C VAL A 137 -2.73 11.55 -10.60
N LYS A 138 -2.02 12.51 -9.98
CA LYS A 138 -1.12 13.42 -10.69
C LYS A 138 0.09 12.66 -11.23
N ALA A 139 0.73 11.84 -10.40
CA ALA A 139 1.88 11.03 -10.77
C ALA A 139 1.57 10.06 -11.91
N LEU A 140 0.44 9.33 -11.83
CA LEU A 140 0.07 8.37 -12.86
C LEU A 140 -0.32 9.04 -14.19
N ARG A 141 -1.00 10.20 -14.15
CA ARG A 141 -1.27 10.98 -15.36
C ARG A 141 0.01 11.52 -16.01
N GLU A 142 1.00 11.91 -15.22
CA GLU A 142 2.29 12.35 -15.74
C GLU A 142 3.04 11.19 -16.42
N ILE A 143 3.01 9.99 -15.83
CA ILE A 143 3.58 8.78 -16.44
C ILE A 143 2.86 8.48 -17.76
N GLU A 144 1.52 8.51 -17.78
CA GLU A 144 0.74 8.28 -19.00
C GLU A 144 1.12 9.26 -20.12
N ARG A 145 1.27 10.55 -19.80
CA ARG A 145 1.73 11.57 -20.76
C ARG A 145 3.12 11.27 -21.30
N LYS A 146 4.07 10.92 -20.43
CA LYS A 146 5.46 10.60 -20.84
C LYS A 146 5.53 9.35 -21.70
N THR A 147 4.74 8.32 -21.38
CA THR A 147 4.69 7.10 -22.20
C THR A 147 4.03 7.36 -23.56
N ALA A 148 3.04 8.24 -23.65
CA ALA A 148 2.42 8.62 -24.91
C ALA A 148 3.33 9.44 -25.85
N GLN A 149 4.35 10.12 -25.30
CA GLN A 149 5.35 10.87 -26.08
C GLN A 149 6.53 10.00 -26.54
N GLN A 150 6.63 8.76 -26.07
CA GLN A 150 7.68 7.80 -26.45
C GLN A 150 7.27 6.85 -27.58
N VAL A 151 6.02 6.95 -28.06
CA VAL A 151 5.47 6.23 -29.21
C VAL A 151 5.40 7.19 -30.40
#